data_AF-A0A367Z444-F1
#
_entry.id   AF-A0A367Z444-F1
#
_cell.length_a   1.000
_cell.length_b   1.000
_cell.length_c   1.000
_cell.angle_alpha   90.00
_cell.angle_beta   90.00
_cell.angle_gamma   90.00
#
_symmetry.space_group_name_H-M   'P 1'
#
loop_
_entity.id
_entity.type
_entity.pdbx_description
1 polymer ?
#
loop_
_entity_poly.entity_id
_entity_poly.type
_entity_poly.pdbx_seq_one_letter_code
_entity_poly.pdbx_strand_id
1 'polypeptide(L)' 'MYQFVKKARFYEKLHNRKADRLIVISPMVEPKAAEVAEKPGIEIFTHSADAGEALSAL' A
#
# COMPACT_ATOMS: atom_id res chain seq x y z
N MET A 1 -6.95 -1.72 -5.65
CA MET A 1 -5.49 -1.90 -5.86
C MET A 1 -4.93 -1.00 -6.97
N TYR A 2 -5.34 -1.14 -8.23
CA TYR A 2 -4.81 -0.33 -9.34
C TYR A 2 -4.92 1.19 -9.16
N GLN A 3 -6.05 1.69 -8.63
CA GLN A 3 -6.22 3.13 -8.39
C GLN A 3 -5.27 3.66 -7.32
N PHE A 4 -4.97 2.85 -6.30
CA PHE A 4 -3.99 3.20 -5.28
C PHE A 4 -2.59 3.34 -5.88
N VAL A 5 -2.15 2.37 -6.70
CA VAL A 5 -0.86 2.43 -7.40
C VAL A 5 -0.76 3.67 -8.29
N LYS A 6 -1.81 3.96 -9.07
CA LYS A 6 -1.82 5.15 -9.95
C LYS A 6 -1.64 6.44 -9.16
N LYS A 7 -2.31 6.57 -8.01
CA LYS A 7 -2.14 7.72 -7.12
C LYS A 7 -0.73 7.79 -6.55
N ALA A 8 -0.20 6.68 -6.04
CA ALA A 8 1.16 6.64 -5.52
C ALA A 8 2.18 7.11 -6.56
N ARG A 9 2.15 6.55 -7.78
CA ARG A 9 3.05 6.94 -8.87
C ARG A 9 2.86 8.39 -9.32
N PHE A 10 1.62 8.89 -9.29
CA PHE A 10 1.35 10.30 -9.55
C PHE A 10 2.05 11.20 -8.53
N TYR A 11 1.90 10.93 -7.23
CA TYR A 11 2.54 11.72 -6.18
C TYR A 11 4.05 11.59 -6.17
N GLU A 12 4.60 10.40 -6.47
CA GLU A 12 6.04 10.22 -6.61
C GLU A 12 6.62 11.13 -7.70
N LYS A 13 5.94 11.20 -8.86
CA LYS A 13 6.32 12.08 -9.95
C LYS A 13 6.16 13.55 -9.58
N LEU A 14 5.06 13.91 -8.92
CA LEU A 14 4.77 15.27 -8.50
C LEU A 14 5.81 15.81 -7.51
N HIS A 15 6.26 14.99 -6.57
CA HIS A 15 7.23 15.38 -5.53
C HIS A 15 8.67 15.01 -5.86
N ASN A 16 8.92 14.43 -7.04
CA ASN A 16 10.23 13.88 -7.44
C ASN A 16 10.87 13.01 -6.34
N ARG A 17 10.06 12.18 -5.68
CA ARG A 17 10.48 11.30 -4.57
C ARG A 17 9.83 9.93 -4.74
N LYS A 18 10.54 8.87 -4.39
CA LYS A 18 9.98 7.52 -4.35
C LYS A 18 9.41 7.20 -2.98
N ALA A 19 8.26 6.54 -2.96
CA ALA A 19 7.72 5.99 -1.74
C ALA A 19 8.50 4.71 -1.41
N ASP A 20 9.05 4.65 -0.21
CA ASP A 20 9.83 3.49 0.25
C ASP A 20 8.94 2.25 0.41
N ARG A 21 7.68 2.46 0.80
CA ARG A 21 6.67 1.41 1.02
C ARG A 21 5.31 1.86 0.48
N LEU A 22 4.54 0.90 -0.03
CA LEU A 22 3.17 1.11 -0.48
C LEU A 22 2.22 0.31 0.42
N ILE A 23 1.43 0.98 1.25
CA ILE A 23 0.63 0.33 2.29
C ILE A 23 -0.85 0.60 2.08
N VAL A 24 -1.66 -0.46 2.12
CA VAL A 24 -3.13 -0.40 2.11
C VAL A 24 -3.65 -0.99 3.42
N ILE A 25 -4.40 -0.19 4.18
CA ILE A 25 -5.07 -0.62 5.40
C ILE A 25 -6.57 -0.61 5.13
N SER A 26 -7.21 -1.77 5.06
CA SER A 26 -8.66 -1.88 4.81
C SER A 26 -9.22 -3.21 5.31
N PRO A 27 -10.32 -3.20 6.09
CA PRO A 27 -10.95 -4.43 6.58
C PRO A 27 -11.60 -5.25 5.47
N MET A 28 -11.82 -4.66 4.28
CA MET A 28 -12.55 -5.29 3.17
C MET A 28 -11.67 -5.39 1.92
N VAL A 29 -10.55 -6.10 2.03
CA VAL A 29 -9.74 -6.44 0.86
C VAL A 29 -10.21 -7.79 0.31
N GLU A 30 -10.74 -7.77 -0.90
CA GLU A 30 -11.11 -9.00 -1.62
C GLU A 30 -9.88 -9.90 -1.79
N PRO A 31 -9.95 -11.22 -1.57
CA PRO A 31 -8.78 -12.11 -1.65
C PRO A 31 -7.99 -12.00 -2.96
N LYS A 32 -8.69 -11.78 -4.09
CA LYS A 32 -8.07 -11.59 -5.41
C LYS A 32 -7.24 -10.30 -5.53
N ALA A 33 -7.46 -9.33 -4.64
CA ALA A 33 -6.67 -8.11 -4.62
C ALA A 33 -5.25 -8.34 -4.08
N ALA A 34 -5.00 -9.44 -3.36
CA ALA A 34 -3.66 -9.83 -2.90
C ALA A 34 -2.74 -10.16 -4.09
N GLU A 35 -3.22 -10.90 -5.09
CA GLU A 35 -2.46 -11.21 -6.32
C GLU A 35 -2.09 -9.94 -7.11
N VAL A 36 -3.00 -8.96 -7.12
CA VAL A 36 -2.77 -7.67 -7.78
C VAL A 36 -1.80 -6.78 -7.00
N ALA A 37 -1.67 -7.00 -5.69
CA ALA A 37 -0.78 -6.25 -4.81
C ALA A 37 0.67 -6.72 -4.83
N GLU A 38 0.90 -8.00 -5.15
CA GLU A 38 2.23 -8.61 -5.16
C GLU A 38 3.18 -7.94 -6.17
N LYS A 39 2.77 -7.87 -7.44
CA LYS A 39 3.57 -7.24 -8.52
C LYS A 39 4.02 -5.80 -8.23
N PRO A 40 3.15 -4.90 -7.75
CA PRO A 40 3.55 -3.53 -7.40
C PRO A 40 4.23 -3.40 -6.02
N GLY A 41 4.32 -4.47 -5.22
CA GLY A 41 4.92 -4.45 -3.88
C GLY A 41 4.08 -3.71 -2.84
N ILE A 42 2.77 -3.97 -2.81
CA ILE A 42 1.84 -3.34 -1.86
C ILE A 42 1.66 -4.25 -0.65
N GLU A 43 1.91 -3.69 0.53
CA GLU A 43 1.61 -4.31 1.81
C GLU A 43 0.15 -4.08 2.17
N ILE A 44 -0.55 -5.14 2.55
CA ILE A 44 -1.97 -5.10 2.89
C ILE A 44 -2.15 -5.45 4.36
N PHE A 45 -2.83 -4.57 5.09
CA PHE A 45 -3.27 -4.81 6.45
C PHE A 45 -4.79 -4.78 6.50
N THR A 46 -5.40 -5.81 7.08
CA THR A 46 -6.86 -5.86 7.29
C THR A 46 -7.28 -5.11 8.54
N HIS A 47 -6.36 -4.91 9.48
CA HIS A 47 -6.60 -4.17 10.71
C HIS A 47 -5.55 -3.08 10.95
N SER A 48 -5.97 -1.98 11.58
CA SER A 48 -5.09 -0.83 11.84
C SER A 48 -4.05 -1.10 12.91
N ALA A 49 -4.32 -2.01 13.86
CA ALA A 49 -3.34 -2.39 14.89
C ALA A 49 -2.11 -3.04 14.27
N ASP A 50 -2.32 -4.00 13.37
CA ASP A 50 -1.26 -4.70 12.63
C ASP A 50 -0.40 -3.72 11.81
N ALA A 51 -1.05 -2.73 11.20
CA ALA A 51 -0.35 -1.67 10.48
C ALA A 51 0.45 -0.75 11.42
N GLY A 52 -0.08 -0.44 12.61
CA GLY A 52 0.57 0.41 13.60
C GLY A 52 1.90 -0.17 14.10
N GLU A 53 1.96 -1.48 14.33
CA GLU A 53 3.20 -2.17 14.69
C GLU A 53 4.23 -2.11 13.55
N ALA A 54 3.81 -2.40 12.33
CA ALA A 54 4.69 -2.38 11.15
C ALA A 54 5.20 -0.99 10.75
N LEU A 55 4.47 0.07 11.13
CA LEU A 55 4.83 1.46 10.86
C LEU A 55 5.68 2.09 11.97
N SER A 56 5.54 1.64 13.22
CA SER A 56 6.29 2.19 14.36
C SER A 56 7.76 1.74 14.41
N ALA A 57 8.13 0.77 13.58
CA ALA A 57 9.50 0.26 13.44
C ALA A 57 10.36 1.05 12.42
N LEU A 58 9.86 2.19 11.93
CA LEU A 58 10.50 3.10 10.96
C LEU A 58 11.23 4.25 11.68
#